data_AF-M9PJG9-F1
#
_entry.id   AF-M9PJG9-F1
#
_cell.length_a   1.000
_cell.length_b   1.000
_cell.length_c   1.000
_cell.angle_alpha   90.00
_cell.angle_beta   90.00
_cell.angle_gamma   90.00
#
_symmetry.space_group_name_H-M   'P 1'
#
loop_
_entity.id
_entity.type
_entity.pdbx_description
1 polymer ?
#
loop_
_entity_poly.entity_id
_entity_poly.type
_entity_poly.pdbx_seq_one_letter_code
_entity_poly.pdbx_strand_id
1 'polypeptide(L)'
;VARLSHNNVVRVIAASACSPTSQDSLGTIIMEYVGNSTLHHVIYGTRSMITKRKANELGCGYEPLSIAQSLSYSCDIVAGLVFLHSQLIVHLD
;
A
#
# COMPACT_ATOMS: atom_id res chain seq x y z
N VAL A 1 -0.51 -20.91 13.24
CA VAL A 1 -1.05 -19.76 12.46
C VAL A 1 -0.23 -18.53 12.84
N ALA A 2 0.56 -17.99 11.92
CA ALA A 2 1.25 -16.71 12.15
C ALA A 2 0.20 -15.59 12.08
N ARG A 3 -0.18 -15.04 13.24
CA ARG A 3 -1.08 -13.90 13.32
C ARG A 3 -0.22 -12.64 13.30
N LEU A 4 0.12 -12.17 12.10
CA LEU A 4 0.77 -10.87 11.94
C LEU A 4 -0.24 -9.79 12.30
N SER A 5 0.06 -9.04 13.36
CA SER A 5 -0.80 -8.00 13.90
C SER A 5 0.05 -6.81 14.29
N HIS A 6 0.06 -5.79 13.44
CA HIS A 6 0.81 -4.56 13.65
C HIS A 6 0.10 -3.40 12.92
N ASN A 7 0.10 -2.20 13.49
CA ASN A 7 -0.65 -1.07 12.94
C ASN A 7 -0.19 -0.66 11.53
N ASN A 8 1.10 -0.86 11.23
CA ASN A 8 1.70 -0.54 9.94
C ASN A 8 1.85 -1.77 9.01
N VAL A 9 1.18 -2.89 9.31
CA VAL A 9 1.16 -4.08 8.44
C VAL A 9 -0.28 -4.53 8.22
N VAL A 10 -0.72 -4.57 6.97
CA VAL A 10 -2.08 -5.00 6.63
C VAL A 10 -2.28 -6.47 6.99
N ARG A 11 -3.36 -6.74 7.72
CA ARG A 11 -3.67 -8.09 8.17
C ARG A 11 -4.27 -8.92 7.05
N VAL A 12 -3.67 -10.08 6.78
CA VAL A 12 -4.25 -11.12 5.92
C VAL A 12 -5.26 -11.93 6.75
N ILE A 13 -6.49 -12.02 6.25
CA ILE A 13 -7.62 -12.69 6.91
C ILE A 13 -7.72 -14.14 6.42
N ALA A 14 -7.58 -14.34 5.12
CA ALA A 14 -7.59 -15.65 4.48
C ALA A 14 -6.75 -15.63 3.22
N ALA A 15 -6.23 -16.79 2.83
CA ALA A 15 -5.62 -17.02 1.54
C ALA A 15 -6.08 -18.38 1.02
N SER A 16 -6.40 -18.46 -0.27
CA SER A 16 -6.67 -19.70 -0.98
C SER A 16 -5.52 -20.00 -1.94
N ALA A 17 -5.25 -21.28 -2.12
CA ALA A 17 -4.38 -21.78 -3.19
C ALA A 17 -5.21 -22.08 -4.45
N CYS A 18 -4.50 -22.33 -5.55
CA CYS A 18 -5.04 -22.81 -6.82
C CYS A 18 -6.03 -23.99 -6.65
N SER A 19 -7.11 -23.99 -7.43
CA SER A 19 -8.00 -25.15 -7.54
C SER A 19 -7.34 -26.24 -8.41
N PRO A 20 -7.39 -27.54 -8.05
CA PRO A 20 -6.78 -28.62 -8.82
C PRO A 20 -7.23 -28.70 -10.30
N THR A 21 -8.39 -28.13 -10.61
CA THR A 21 -9.04 -28.15 -11.92
C THR A 21 -8.64 -27.01 -12.85
N SER A 22 -7.94 -25.99 -12.36
CA SER A 22 -7.48 -24.85 -13.17
C SER A 22 -6.00 -24.59 -12.91
N GLN A 23 -5.14 -25.21 -13.72
CA GLN A 23 -3.67 -25.18 -13.58
C GLN A 23 -3.06 -23.77 -13.52
N ASP A 24 -3.80 -22.73 -13.93
CA ASP A 24 -3.34 -21.32 -13.98
C ASP A 24 -3.98 -20.41 -12.91
N SER A 25 -4.68 -20.94 -11.91
CA SER A 25 -5.31 -20.12 -10.87
C SER A 25 -4.28 -19.68 -9.80
N LEU A 26 -4.01 -18.36 -9.69
CA LEU A 26 -3.06 -17.79 -8.72
C LEU A 26 -3.55 -17.75 -7.25
N GLY A 27 -4.65 -18.42 -6.91
CA GLY A 27 -5.25 -18.33 -5.58
C GLY A 27 -5.85 -16.96 -5.29
N THR A 28 -6.30 -16.72 -4.06
CA THR A 28 -6.94 -15.45 -3.66
C THR A 28 -6.53 -15.08 -2.24
N ILE A 29 -6.11 -13.83 -2.03
CA ILE A 29 -5.80 -13.28 -0.71
C ILE A 29 -6.91 -12.32 -0.30
N ILE A 30 -7.46 -12.53 0.88
CA ILE A 30 -8.41 -11.63 1.52
C ILE A 30 -7.67 -10.93 2.66
N MET A 31 -7.61 -9.61 2.59
CA MET A 31 -6.91 -8.77 3.56
C MET A 31 -7.82 -7.67 4.10
N GLU A 32 -7.43 -7.08 5.22
CA GLU A 32 -8.14 -5.97 5.83
C GLU A 32 -8.14 -4.73 4.91
N TYR A 33 -9.27 -4.03 4.85
CA TYR A 33 -9.38 -2.78 4.11
C TYR A 33 -8.93 -1.61 5.00
N VAL A 34 -7.80 -0.99 4.66
CA VAL A 34 -7.15 0.03 5.49
C VAL A 34 -7.21 1.46 4.93
N GLY A 35 -7.84 1.68 3.78
CA GLY A 35 -7.98 3.02 3.24
C GLY A 35 -8.44 3.10 1.79
N ASN A 36 -8.81 4.32 1.39
CA ASN A 36 -9.38 4.62 0.06
C ASN A 36 -8.32 4.99 -1.00
N SER A 37 -7.03 4.98 -0.64
CA SER A 37 -5.93 5.44 -1.50
C SER A 37 -4.65 4.68 -1.18
N THR A 38 -3.69 4.69 -2.10
CA THR A 38 -2.35 4.09 -1.91
C THR A 38 -1.31 5.19 -1.70
N LEU A 39 -0.17 4.86 -1.09
CA LEU A 39 0.94 5.80 -0.95
C LEU A 39 1.41 6.32 -2.32
N HIS A 40 1.38 5.49 -3.37
CA HIS A 40 1.64 5.93 -4.74
C HIS A 40 0.69 7.05 -5.20
N HIS A 41 -0.61 6.95 -4.90
CA HIS A 41 -1.56 8.02 -5.22
C HIS A 41 -1.30 9.30 -4.40
N VAL A 42 -0.88 9.17 -3.13
CA VAL A 42 -0.52 10.32 -2.30
C VAL A 42 0.75 11.01 -2.82
N ILE A 43 1.75 10.22 -3.24
CA ILE A 43 3.00 10.73 -3.80
C ILE A 43 2.75 11.36 -5.15
N TYR A 44 2.23 10.61 -6.13
CA TYR A 44 2.20 11.05 -7.54
C TYR A 44 0.88 11.71 -7.96
N GLY A 45 -0.12 11.74 -7.08
CA GLY A 45 -1.47 12.22 -7.39
C GLY A 45 -2.28 11.23 -8.23
N THR A 46 -3.62 11.40 -8.21
CA THR A 46 -4.52 10.63 -9.08
C THR A 46 -4.61 11.27 -10.46
N ARG A 47 -4.48 10.49 -11.54
CA ARG A 47 -4.57 10.97 -12.94
C ARG A 47 -5.82 11.83 -13.22
N SER A 48 -6.93 11.57 -12.53
CA SER A 48 -8.17 12.37 -12.62
C SER A 48 -8.02 13.82 -12.13
N MET A 49 -7.21 14.07 -11.08
CA MET A 49 -6.89 15.42 -10.62
C MET A 49 -5.99 16.17 -11.61
N ILE A 50 -5.11 15.46 -12.30
CA ILE A 50 -4.25 16.02 -13.35
C ILE A 50 -5.10 16.49 -14.55
N THR A 51 -6.13 15.73 -14.93
CA THR A 51 -7.01 16.08 -16.05
C THR A 51 -7.98 17.22 -15.72
N LYS A 52 -8.57 17.27 -14.51
CA LYS A 52 -9.45 18.38 -14.10
C LYS A 52 -8.73 19.73 -13.97
N ARG A 53 -7.44 19.74 -13.61
CA ARG A 53 -6.65 20.97 -13.49
C ARG A 53 -6.15 21.53 -14.82
N LYS A 54 -6.09 20.75 -15.90
CA LYS A 54 -5.71 21.28 -17.23
C LYS A 54 -6.78 22.17 -17.88
N ALA A 55 -8.01 22.18 -17.36
CA ALA A 55 -9.07 23.07 -17.83
C ALA A 55 -9.05 24.45 -17.17
N ASN A 56 -8.34 24.61 -16.04
CA ASN A 56 -8.11 25.91 -15.41
C ASN A 56 -6.65 26.29 -15.61
N GLU A 57 -6.42 27.27 -16.48
CA GLU A 57 -5.10 27.82 -16.80
C GLU A 57 -4.33 28.26 -15.55
N LEU A 58 -3.00 28.16 -15.64
CA LEU A 58 -1.96 28.66 -14.73
C LEU A 58 -1.62 27.81 -13.48
N GLY A 59 -0.58 26.98 -13.61
CA GLY A 59 0.17 26.40 -12.49
C GLY A 59 0.10 24.88 -12.44
N CYS A 60 1.25 24.22 -12.62
CA CYS A 60 1.42 22.78 -12.44
C CYS A 60 1.22 22.44 -10.95
N GLY A 61 -0.02 22.26 -10.53
CA GLY A 61 -0.40 21.96 -9.15
C GLY A 61 -0.15 20.49 -8.80
N TYR A 62 1.11 20.11 -8.75
CA TYR A 62 1.58 18.97 -7.97
C TYR A 62 2.26 19.58 -6.74
N GLU A 63 1.60 19.52 -5.58
CA GLU A 63 2.27 19.81 -4.32
C GLU A 63 2.95 18.50 -3.89
N PRO A 64 4.30 18.40 -3.96
CA PRO A 64 5.00 17.24 -3.44
C PRO A 64 4.67 17.05 -1.96
N LEU A 65 4.76 15.81 -1.45
CA LEU A 65 4.65 15.58 0.00
C LEU A 65 5.63 16.51 0.72
N SER A 66 5.14 17.14 1.78
CA SER A 66 6.02 17.88 2.67
C SER A 66 7.07 16.94 3.28
N ILE A 67 8.21 17.50 3.68
CA ILE A 67 9.28 16.74 4.36
C ILE A 67 8.73 16.05 5.61
N ALA A 68 7.86 16.72 6.37
CA ALA A 68 7.24 16.16 7.56
C ALA A 68 6.38 14.93 7.25
N GLN A 69 5.54 14.98 6.20
CA GLN A 69 4.73 13.85 5.77
C GLN A 69 5.61 12.70 5.26
N SER A 70 6.63 13.02 4.46
CA SER A 70 7.56 12.02 3.92
C SER A 70 8.30 11.28 5.05
N LEU A 71 8.73 12.01 6.09
CA LEU A 71 9.36 11.42 7.27
C LEU A 71 8.38 10.57 8.07
N SER A 72 7.13 11.02 8.25
CA SER A 72 6.09 10.24 8.93
C SER A 72 5.86 8.89 8.24
N TYR A 73 5.62 8.88 6.94
CA TYR A 73 5.44 7.63 6.18
C TYR A 73 6.68 6.74 6.25
N SER A 74 7.88 7.33 6.19
CA SER A 74 9.12 6.57 6.32
C SER A 74 9.22 5.89 7.69
N CYS A 75 8.88 6.58 8.77
CA CYS A 75 8.86 6.01 10.12
C CYS A 75 7.84 4.87 10.24
N ASP A 76 6.64 5.04 9.68
CA ASP A 76 5.59 4.02 9.68
C ASP A 76 6.01 2.75 8.93
N ILE A 77 6.65 2.91 7.76
CA ILE A 77 7.19 1.79 6.97
C ILE A 77 8.27 1.05 7.76
N VAL A 78 9.21 1.79 8.36
CA VAL A 78 10.28 1.19 9.17
C VAL A 78 9.70 0.42 10.35
N ALA A 79 8.69 0.96 11.04
CA ALA A 79 8.03 0.25 12.14
C ALA A 79 7.42 -1.08 11.68
N GLY A 80 6.75 -1.10 10.52
CA GLY A 80 6.22 -2.32 9.91
C GLY A 80 7.32 -3.34 9.55
N LEU A 81 8.42 -2.88 8.96
CA LEU A 81 9.55 -3.74 8.58
C LEU A 81 10.26 -4.33 9.80
N VAL A 82 10.49 -3.54 10.85
CA VAL A 82 11.06 -4.02 12.12
C VAL A 82 10.20 -5.14 12.70
N PHE A 83 8.88 -4.98 12.69
CA PHE A 83 7.95 -6.02 13.11
C PHE A 83 8.07 -7.29 12.26
N LEU A 84 8.08 -7.19 10.92
CA LEU A 84 8.21 -8.36 10.04
C LEU A 84 9.55 -9.10 10.25
N HIS A 85 10.64 -8.35 10.34
CA HIS A 85 11.97 -8.92 10.56
C HIS A 85 12.08 -9.61 11.94
N SER A 86 11.38 -9.12 12.97
CA SER A 86 11.31 -9.79 14.28
C SER A 86 10.66 -11.19 14.23
N GLN A 87 9.85 -11.44 13.19
CA GLN A 87 9.20 -12.72 12.90
C GLN A 87 9.94 -13.54 11.84
N LEU A 88 11.15 -13.11 11.42
CA LEU A 88 11.94 -13.70 10.34
C LEU A 88 11.21 -13.71 8.98
N ILE A 89 10.38 -12.70 8.74
CA ILE A 89 9.63 -12.54 7.48
C ILE A 89 10.23 -11.41 6.67
N VAL A 90 10.47 -11.65 5.39
CA VAL A 90 10.97 -10.67 4.43
C VAL A 90 9.81 -10.15 3.58
N HIS A 91 9.79 -8.84 3.33
CA HIS A 91 8.85 -8.22 2.40
C HIS A 91 9.29 -8.47 0.95
N LEU A 92 8.37 -8.88 0.05
CA LEU A 92 8.75 -9.33 -1.30
C LEU A 92 8.44 -8.33 -2.43
N ASP A 93 7.47 -7.42 -2.29
CA ASP A 93 7.26 -6.26 -3.19
C ASP A 93 6.26 -5.26 -2.60
#